data_AF-A0A7J3X7Z4-F1
#
_entry.id   AF-A0A7J3X7Z4-F1
#
_cell.length_a   1.000
_cell.length_b   1.000
_cell.length_c   1.000
_cell.angle_alpha   90.00
_cell.angle_beta   90.00
_cell.angle_gamma   90.00
#
_symmetry.space_group_name_H-M   'P 1'
#
loop_
_entity.id
_entity.type
_entity.pdbx_description
1 polymer ?
#
loop_
_entity_poly.entity_id
_entity_poly.type
_entity_poly.pdbx_seq_one_letter_code
_entity_poly.pdbx_strand_id
1 'polypeptide(L)'
;MLPAALAAEIVGVTASGAFSPGPLTLSVLASSGRSGARYGALAALGHMLAELPLYFLLGLGLLRFLSDSVLRALSTVGGAALLLYAVLSVRASLSKSSLPQRLEVVRNPVLLGFSLTALNPYFLAWWMTAGLKLIADILAYSSTLGVLTTAYLMHVWMDFLWLSLVAWLAKEGSLRAPTAARYLQFALALVLVYYGVCFLREGLT
;
A
#
# COMPACT_ATOMS: atom_id res chain seq x y z
N MET A 1 13.22 3.02 -20.14
CA MET A 1 12.23 2.02 -19.67
C MET A 1 12.75 1.45 -18.36
N LEU A 2 11.89 1.26 -17.35
CA LEU A 2 12.30 0.71 -16.05
C LEU A 2 12.85 -0.72 -16.22
N PRO A 3 13.93 -1.11 -15.52
CA PRO A 3 14.40 -2.50 -15.50
C PRO A 3 13.30 -3.44 -14.99
N ALA A 4 13.22 -4.64 -15.55
CA ALA A 4 12.19 -5.62 -15.19
C ALA A 4 12.21 -5.98 -13.69
N ALA A 5 13.40 -6.06 -13.09
CA ALA A 5 13.57 -6.33 -11.66
C ALA A 5 12.96 -5.22 -10.78
N LEU A 6 13.24 -3.95 -11.10
CA LEU A 6 12.70 -2.80 -10.37
C LEU A 6 11.18 -2.67 -10.57
N ALA A 7 10.69 -2.94 -11.78
CA ALA A 7 9.25 -2.99 -12.03
C ALA A 7 8.56 -4.10 -11.22
N ALA A 8 9.17 -5.28 -11.16
CA ALA A 8 8.66 -6.40 -10.36
C ALA A 8 8.68 -6.09 -8.85
N GLU A 9 9.70 -5.38 -8.37
CA GLU A 9 9.78 -4.90 -7.00
C GLU A 9 8.66 -3.91 -6.68
N ILE A 10 8.48 -2.86 -7.51
CA ILE A 10 7.41 -1.88 -7.35
C ILE A 10 6.05 -2.58 -7.28
N VAL A 11 5.76 -3.46 -8.25
CA VAL A 11 4.47 -4.17 -8.31
C VAL A 11 4.31 -5.14 -7.13
N GLY A 12 5.36 -5.88 -6.76
CA GLY A 12 5.31 -6.87 -5.69
C GLY A 12 5.13 -6.23 -4.31
N VAL A 13 5.92 -5.20 -4.02
CA VAL A 13 5.82 -4.46 -2.76
C VAL A 13 4.49 -3.70 -2.70
N THR A 14 4.05 -3.08 -3.80
CA THR A 14 2.74 -2.42 -3.87
C THR A 14 1.61 -3.40 -3.64
N ALA A 15 1.56 -4.52 -4.36
CA ALA A 15 0.51 -5.54 -4.19
C ALA A 15 0.40 -5.98 -2.74
N SER A 16 1.54 -6.18 -2.08
CA SER A 16 1.61 -6.63 -0.69
C SER A 16 1.04 -5.61 0.32
N GLY A 17 1.14 -4.31 0.01
CA GLY A 17 0.54 -3.23 0.80
C GLY A 17 -0.91 -2.95 0.42
N ALA A 18 -1.15 -2.64 -0.86
CA ALA A 18 -2.45 -2.22 -1.40
C ALA A 18 -3.55 -3.28 -1.20
N PHE A 19 -3.22 -4.57 -1.33
CA PHE A 19 -4.21 -5.65 -1.21
C PHE A 19 -4.44 -6.11 0.23
N SER A 20 -3.70 -5.57 1.21
CA SER A 20 -3.90 -5.84 2.63
C SER A 20 -5.20 -5.15 3.10
N PRO A 21 -6.16 -5.84 3.75
CA PRO A 21 -7.39 -5.24 4.22
C PRO A 21 -7.12 -4.34 5.43
N GLY A 22 -6.85 -3.07 5.14
CA GLY A 22 -6.68 -2.00 6.12
C GLY A 22 -7.99 -1.24 6.41
N PRO A 23 -7.93 -0.15 7.21
CA PRO A 23 -9.08 0.68 7.54
C PRO A 23 -9.84 1.19 6.30
N LEU A 24 -9.11 1.61 5.25
CA LEU A 24 -9.72 2.09 4.00
C LEU A 24 -10.50 0.98 3.29
N THR A 25 -9.89 -0.20 3.11
CA THR A 25 -10.55 -1.36 2.50
C THR A 25 -11.80 -1.78 3.28
N LEU A 26 -11.72 -1.80 4.62
CA LEU A 26 -12.86 -2.13 5.49
C LEU A 26 -13.98 -1.09 5.42
N SER A 27 -13.66 0.20 5.37
CA SER A 27 -14.67 1.25 5.21
C SER A 27 -15.31 1.24 3.83
N VAL A 28 -14.55 0.92 2.77
CA VAL A 28 -15.08 0.71 1.41
C VAL A 28 -16.00 -0.50 1.36
N LEU A 29 -15.62 -1.61 2.01
CA LEU A 29 -16.49 -2.78 2.19
C LEU A 29 -17.83 -2.40 2.83
N ALA A 30 -17.79 -1.63 3.92
CA ALA A 30 -18.99 -1.26 4.68
C ALA A 30 -19.87 -0.23 3.96
N SER A 31 -19.27 0.70 3.21
CA SER A 31 -19.97 1.87 2.65
C SER A 31 -20.31 1.73 1.16
N SER A 32 -19.81 0.69 0.48
CA SER A 32 -20.01 0.48 -0.96
C SER A 32 -21.48 0.37 -1.39
N GLY A 33 -22.35 -0.18 -0.52
CA GLY A 33 -23.80 -0.24 -0.70
C GLY A 33 -24.22 -0.65 -2.13
N ARG A 34 -25.15 0.09 -2.73
CA ARG A 34 -25.57 -0.13 -4.13
C ARG A 34 -24.59 0.43 -5.18
N SER A 35 -23.69 1.30 -4.76
CA SER A 35 -22.75 2.01 -5.64
C SER A 35 -21.60 1.13 -6.12
N GLY A 36 -21.30 0.03 -5.41
CA GLY A 36 -20.40 -1.04 -5.87
C GLY A 36 -19.03 -0.52 -6.34
N ALA A 37 -18.55 -1.02 -7.48
CA ALA A 37 -17.25 -0.65 -8.06
C ALA A 37 -17.02 0.87 -8.16
N ARG A 38 -18.06 1.65 -8.49
CA ARG A 38 -17.95 3.11 -8.60
C ARG A 38 -17.59 3.75 -7.26
N TYR A 39 -18.12 3.23 -6.16
CA TYR A 39 -17.76 3.70 -4.82
C TYR A 39 -16.27 3.44 -4.55
N GLY A 40 -15.79 2.23 -4.88
CA GLY A 40 -14.39 1.86 -4.76
C GLY A 40 -13.45 2.73 -5.60
N ALA A 41 -13.79 2.99 -6.86
CA ALA A 41 -13.00 3.84 -7.76
C ALA A 41 -12.90 5.29 -7.25
N LEU A 42 -14.00 5.84 -6.71
CA LEU A 42 -13.99 7.18 -6.12
C LEU A 42 -13.22 7.21 -4.79
N ALA A 43 -13.22 6.12 -4.02
CA ALA A 43 -12.39 6.00 -2.83
C ALA A 43 -10.89 5.92 -3.19
N ALA A 44 -10.55 5.18 -4.24
CA ALA A 44 -9.19 5.15 -4.79
C ALA A 44 -8.75 6.53 -5.30
N LEU A 45 -9.65 7.31 -5.92
CA LEU A 45 -9.35 8.69 -6.28
C LEU A 45 -9.00 9.54 -5.05
N GLY A 46 -9.77 9.41 -3.96
CA GLY A 46 -9.46 10.08 -2.70
C GLY A 46 -8.10 9.66 -2.12
N HIS A 47 -7.81 8.36 -2.13
CA HIS A 47 -6.53 7.79 -1.72
C HIS A 47 -5.37 8.40 -2.52
N MET A 48 -5.46 8.35 -3.85
CA MET A 48 -4.48 8.94 -4.77
C MET A 48 -4.25 10.43 -4.50
N LEU A 49 -5.30 11.20 -4.20
CA LEU A 49 -5.15 12.63 -3.91
C LEU A 49 -4.36 12.92 -2.64
N ALA A 50 -4.35 12.01 -1.66
CA ALA A 50 -3.52 12.11 -0.46
C ALA A 50 -2.10 11.58 -0.69
N GLU A 51 -1.98 10.48 -1.46
CA GLU A 51 -0.73 9.79 -1.70
C GLU A 51 0.18 10.49 -2.71
N LEU A 52 -0.37 10.97 -3.83
CA LEU A 52 0.39 11.58 -4.92
C LEU A 52 1.28 12.75 -4.42
N PRO A 53 0.78 13.70 -3.60
CA PRO A 53 1.63 14.74 -3.03
C PRO A 53 2.74 14.17 -2.14
N LEU A 54 2.43 13.18 -1.30
CA LEU A 54 3.40 12.53 -0.43
C LEU A 54 4.52 11.86 -1.25
N TYR A 55 4.16 11.07 -2.26
CA TYR A 55 5.11 10.40 -3.15
C TYR A 55 6.09 11.38 -3.80
N PHE A 56 5.59 12.46 -4.41
CA PHE A 56 6.45 13.44 -5.06
C PHE A 56 7.27 14.28 -4.07
N LEU A 57 6.72 14.59 -2.89
CA LEU A 57 7.48 15.28 -1.83
C LEU A 57 8.64 14.41 -1.34
N LEU A 58 8.41 13.12 -1.12
CA LEU A 58 9.46 12.17 -0.75
C LEU A 58 10.49 12.05 -1.87
N GLY A 59 10.07 11.84 -3.12
CA GLY A 59 10.97 11.71 -4.26
C GLY A 59 11.83 12.94 -4.52
N LEU A 60 11.22 14.12 -4.66
CA LEU A 60 11.94 15.37 -4.91
C LEU A 60 12.77 15.80 -3.68
N GLY A 61 12.26 15.53 -2.48
CA GLY A 61 12.94 15.84 -1.22
C GLY A 61 14.18 14.99 -0.98
N LEU A 62 14.21 13.73 -1.46
CA LEU A 62 15.32 12.80 -1.28
C LEU A 62 16.55 13.08 -2.14
N LEU A 63 16.38 13.73 -3.31
CA LEU A 63 17.44 13.93 -4.29
C LEU A 63 18.74 14.53 -3.71
N ARG A 64 18.59 15.34 -2.66
CA ARG A 64 19.67 16.06 -1.96
C ARG A 64 20.38 15.25 -0.86
N PHE A 65 19.84 14.09 -0.48
CA PHE A 65 20.33 13.29 0.66
C PHE A 65 20.63 11.83 0.29
N LEU A 66 20.55 11.46 -0.99
CA LEU A 66 20.88 10.12 -1.48
C LEU A 66 22.39 9.87 -1.43
N SER A 67 22.84 9.16 -0.39
CA SER A 67 24.20 8.60 -0.27
C SER A 67 24.11 7.12 0.05
N ASP A 68 25.19 6.36 -0.20
CA ASP A 68 25.24 4.92 0.07
C ASP A 68 24.91 4.58 1.53
N SER A 69 25.38 5.42 2.47
CA SER A 69 25.08 5.26 3.90
C SER A 69 23.59 5.45 4.23
N VAL A 70 22.94 6.40 3.56
CA VAL A 70 21.50 6.66 3.72
C VAL A 70 20.69 5.55 3.07
N LEU A 71 21.08 5.08 1.89
CA LEU A 71 20.45 3.94 1.22
C LEU A 71 20.48 2.68 2.09
N ARG A 72 21.65 2.35 2.66
CA ARG A 72 21.79 1.21 3.60
C ARG A 72 20.87 1.35 4.81
N ALA A 73 20.82 2.55 5.42
CA ALA A 73 19.94 2.81 6.57
C ALA A 73 18.46 2.67 6.20
N LEU A 74 18.03 3.22 5.05
CA LEU A 74 16.67 3.08 4.55
C LEU A 74 16.31 1.62 4.26
N SER A 75 17.23 0.85 3.69
CA SER A 75 17.05 -0.58 3.45
C SER A 75 16.92 -1.37 4.76
N THR A 76 17.74 -1.08 5.78
CA THR A 76 17.60 -1.73 7.10
C THR A 76 16.27 -1.39 7.78
N VAL A 77 15.92 -0.11 7.85
CA VAL A 77 14.68 0.36 8.51
C VAL A 77 13.44 -0.09 7.73
N GLY A 78 13.47 0.04 6.41
CA GLY A 78 12.43 -0.43 5.49
C GLY A 78 12.20 -1.93 5.61
N GLY A 79 13.28 -2.72 5.61
CA GLY A 79 13.20 -4.17 5.78
C GLY A 79 12.60 -4.58 7.13
N ALA A 80 13.04 -3.97 8.23
CA ALA A 80 12.48 -4.22 9.56
C ALA A 80 10.99 -3.84 9.64
N ALA A 81 10.60 -2.72 9.03
CA ALA A 81 9.21 -2.28 8.96
C ALA A 81 8.33 -3.25 8.15
N LEU A 82 8.81 -3.75 7.01
CA LEU A 82 8.12 -4.76 6.21
C LEU A 82 7.89 -6.06 7.00
N LEU A 83 8.92 -6.53 7.72
CA LEU A 83 8.79 -7.72 8.57
C LEU A 83 7.80 -7.51 9.72
N LEU A 84 7.86 -6.37 10.40
CA LEU A 84 6.89 -6.03 11.45
C LEU A 84 5.47 -5.98 10.89
N TYR A 85 5.28 -5.35 9.73
CA TYR A 85 3.98 -5.26 9.08
C TYR A 85 3.45 -6.63 8.67
N ALA A 86 4.31 -7.53 8.18
CA ALA A 86 3.95 -8.91 7.89
C ALA A 86 3.47 -9.66 9.15
N VAL A 87 4.20 -9.55 10.28
CA VAL A 87 3.83 -10.18 11.55
C VAL A 87 2.49 -9.65 12.08
N LEU A 88 2.29 -8.33 12.06
CA LEU A 88 1.04 -7.71 12.50
C LEU A 88 -0.13 -8.12 11.60
N SER A 89 0.09 -8.21 10.28
CA SER A 89 -0.90 -8.66 9.29
C SER A 89 -1.37 -10.09 9.52
N VAL A 90 -0.44 -11.01 9.82
CA VAL A 90 -0.76 -12.39 10.18
C VAL A 90 -1.50 -12.46 11.52
N ARG A 91 -1.03 -11.73 12.54
CA ARG A 91 -1.69 -11.68 13.86
C ARG A 91 -3.13 -11.16 13.78
N ALA A 92 -3.36 -10.10 13.03
CA ALA A 92 -4.69 -9.54 12.79
C ALA A 92 -5.62 -10.55 12.09
N SER A 93 -5.10 -11.36 11.18
CA SER A 93 -5.86 -12.41 10.46
C SER A 93 -6.27 -13.59 11.34
N LEU A 94 -5.49 -13.87 12.40
CA LEU A 94 -5.74 -14.94 13.35
C LEU A 94 -6.62 -14.51 14.52
N SER A 95 -6.68 -13.20 14.81
CA SER A 95 -7.55 -12.62 15.82
C SER A 95 -9.02 -12.80 15.42
N LYS A 96 -9.82 -13.46 16.28
CA LYS A 96 -11.30 -13.54 16.14
C LYS A 96 -11.99 -12.24 16.57
N SER A 97 -11.33 -11.09 16.54
CA SER A 97 -11.97 -9.83 16.91
C SER A 97 -13.15 -9.58 15.96
N SER A 98 -14.35 -9.60 16.52
CA SER A 98 -15.57 -9.16 15.86
C SER A 98 -15.32 -7.83 15.17
N LEU A 99 -15.58 -7.76 13.85
CA LEU A 99 -15.59 -6.51 13.09
C LEU A 99 -16.28 -5.41 13.94
N PRO A 100 -15.75 -4.18 13.99
CA PRO A 100 -16.37 -3.09 14.74
C PRO A 100 -17.85 -3.02 14.39
N GLN A 101 -18.71 -3.12 15.40
CA GLN A 101 -20.12 -3.48 15.26
C GLN A 101 -20.97 -2.42 14.54
N ARG A 102 -20.41 -1.25 14.20
CA ARG A 102 -21.00 -0.25 13.28
C ARG A 102 -19.87 0.54 12.61
N LEU A 103 -19.45 0.14 11.41
CA LEU A 103 -18.73 1.07 10.53
C LEU A 103 -19.77 2.05 9.99
N GLU A 104 -19.62 3.34 10.30
CA GLU A 104 -20.53 4.36 9.77
C GLU A 104 -20.45 4.40 8.24
N VAL A 105 -21.61 4.43 7.59
CA VAL A 105 -21.70 4.52 6.14
C VAL A 105 -21.32 5.93 5.72
N VAL A 106 -20.12 6.08 5.17
CA VAL A 106 -19.65 7.38 4.67
C VAL A 106 -20.17 7.56 3.25
N ARG A 107 -20.97 8.60 3.02
CA ARG A 107 -21.60 8.87 1.72
C ARG A 107 -20.62 9.37 0.66
N ASN A 108 -19.56 10.07 1.06
CA ASN A 108 -18.57 10.63 0.14
C ASN A 108 -17.33 9.71 0.05
N PRO A 109 -17.23 8.85 -0.99
CA PRO A 109 -16.10 7.94 -1.15
C PRO A 109 -14.76 8.65 -1.33
N VAL A 110 -14.73 9.81 -2.00
CA VAL A 110 -13.47 10.57 -2.21
C VAL A 110 -12.95 11.10 -0.87
N LEU A 111 -13.81 11.70 -0.07
CA LEU A 111 -13.42 12.20 1.25
C LEU A 111 -13.00 11.06 2.19
N LEU A 112 -13.70 9.91 2.12
CA LEU A 112 -13.32 8.70 2.85
C LEU A 112 -11.90 8.26 2.49
N GLY A 113 -11.63 8.11 1.18
CA GLY A 113 -10.34 7.72 0.65
C GLY A 113 -9.22 8.66 1.09
N PHE A 114 -9.43 9.96 0.92
CA PHE A 114 -8.45 10.97 1.31
C PHE A 114 -8.17 10.94 2.83
N SER A 115 -9.21 10.97 3.66
CA SER A 115 -9.05 11.10 5.12
C SER A 115 -8.43 9.86 5.74
N LEU A 116 -8.87 8.66 5.34
CA LEU A 116 -8.30 7.40 5.84
C LEU A 116 -6.91 7.10 5.30
N THR A 117 -6.43 7.88 4.33
CA THR A 117 -5.06 7.77 3.83
C THR A 117 -4.17 8.79 4.53
N ALA A 118 -4.57 10.06 4.48
CA ALA A 118 -3.82 11.16 5.06
C ALA A 118 -3.66 11.06 6.59
N LEU A 119 -4.67 10.52 7.29
CA LEU A 119 -4.67 10.41 8.76
C LEU A 119 -4.28 9.03 9.27
N ASN A 120 -3.86 8.12 8.39
CA ASN A 120 -3.54 6.76 8.79
C ASN A 120 -2.05 6.62 9.15
N PRO A 121 -1.72 6.43 10.44
CA PRO A 121 -0.33 6.36 10.88
C PRO A 121 0.41 5.16 10.29
N TYR A 122 -0.28 4.04 9.99
CA TYR A 122 0.34 2.88 9.35
C TYR A 122 0.72 3.18 7.90
N PHE A 123 -0.14 3.87 7.16
CA PHE A 123 0.14 4.28 5.78
C PHE A 123 1.33 5.25 5.72
N LEU A 124 1.34 6.26 6.58
CA LEU A 124 2.44 7.22 6.67
C LEU A 124 3.75 6.53 7.10
N ALA A 125 3.71 5.66 8.11
CA ALA A 125 4.90 4.92 8.55
C ALA A 125 5.45 4.01 7.45
N TRP A 126 4.59 3.37 6.67
CA TRP A 126 5.00 2.55 5.52
C TRP A 126 5.70 3.38 4.44
N TRP A 127 5.14 4.54 4.08
CA TRP A 127 5.76 5.45 3.11
C TRP A 127 7.07 6.05 3.61
N MET A 128 7.21 6.26 4.93
CA MET A 128 8.46 6.71 5.55
C MET A 128 9.53 5.62 5.67
N THR A 129 9.20 4.36 5.35
CA THR A 129 10.11 3.22 5.47
C THR A 129 10.24 2.49 4.13
N ALA A 130 9.40 1.49 3.88
CA ALA A 130 9.41 0.71 2.64
C ALA A 130 9.18 1.57 1.40
N GLY A 131 8.24 2.52 1.46
CA GLY A 131 7.97 3.45 0.36
C GLY A 131 9.17 4.37 0.07
N LEU A 132 9.85 4.83 1.12
CA LEU A 132 11.03 5.67 0.98
C LEU A 132 12.20 4.90 0.36
N LYS A 133 12.39 3.63 0.74
CA LYS A 133 13.35 2.71 0.12
C LYS A 133 13.03 2.52 -1.36
N LEU A 134 11.79 2.19 -1.71
CA LEU A 134 11.36 2.06 -3.12
C LEU A 134 11.64 3.32 -3.94
N ILE A 135 11.30 4.49 -3.40
CA ILE A 135 11.61 5.78 -4.03
C ILE A 135 13.12 5.92 -4.21
N ALA A 136 13.91 5.56 -3.21
CA ALA A 136 15.35 5.66 -3.27
C ALA A 136 15.95 4.76 -4.37
N ASP A 137 15.46 3.54 -4.55
CA ASP A 137 15.89 2.64 -5.64
C ASP A 137 15.50 3.17 -7.02
N ILE A 138 14.29 3.72 -7.14
CA ILE A 138 13.83 4.38 -8.38
C ILE A 138 14.78 5.53 -8.73
N LEU A 139 15.14 6.36 -7.75
CA LEU A 139 16.03 7.51 -7.93
C LEU A 139 17.49 7.10 -8.17
N ALA A 140 17.95 6.01 -7.56
CA ALA A 140 19.27 5.43 -7.80
C ALA A 140 19.40 4.91 -9.25
N TYR A 141 18.30 4.39 -9.83
CA TYR A 141 18.25 4.06 -11.24
C TYR A 141 18.19 5.31 -12.13
N SER A 142 17.27 6.25 -11.85
CA SER A 142 17.16 7.52 -12.57
C SER A 142 16.34 8.55 -11.79
N SER A 143 16.87 9.76 -11.68
CA SER A 143 16.21 10.90 -11.03
C SER A 143 15.30 11.72 -11.94
N THR A 144 15.01 11.24 -13.16
CA THR A 144 14.15 11.99 -14.10
C THR A 144 12.68 11.97 -13.64
N LEU A 145 11.98 13.09 -13.83
CA LEU A 145 10.55 13.19 -13.50
C LEU A 145 9.72 12.13 -14.24
N GLY A 146 10.12 11.77 -15.47
CA GLY A 146 9.47 10.73 -16.26
C GLY A 146 9.57 9.33 -15.64
N VAL A 147 10.71 8.99 -15.02
CA VAL A 147 10.88 7.70 -14.33
C VAL A 147 10.07 7.65 -13.03
N LEU A 148 10.08 8.71 -12.22
CA LEU A 148 9.20 8.82 -11.04
C LEU A 148 7.72 8.69 -11.42
N THR A 149 7.29 9.39 -12.48
CA THR A 149 5.90 9.31 -12.96
C THR A 149 5.56 7.90 -13.42
N THR A 150 6.44 7.25 -14.19
CA THR A 150 6.21 5.87 -14.67
C THR A 150 6.13 4.89 -13.50
N ALA A 151 7.00 5.02 -12.50
CA ALA A 151 6.98 4.18 -11.31
C ALA A 151 5.69 4.37 -10.50
N TYR A 152 5.23 5.61 -10.33
CA TYR A 152 3.95 5.89 -9.68
C TYR A 152 2.76 5.31 -10.45
N LEU A 153 2.78 5.38 -11.78
CA LEU A 153 1.75 4.77 -12.62
C LEU A 153 1.72 3.24 -12.52
N MET A 154 2.84 2.58 -12.20
CA MET A 154 2.90 1.13 -11.94
C MET A 154 2.37 0.75 -10.55
N HIS A 155 2.16 1.74 -9.69
CA HIS A 155 1.65 1.59 -8.34
C HIS A 155 0.14 1.90 -8.28
N VAL A 156 -0.24 3.14 -8.62
CA VAL A 156 -1.57 3.70 -8.34
C VAL A 156 -2.75 2.92 -8.96
N TRP A 157 -2.55 2.30 -10.12
CA TRP A 157 -3.61 1.53 -10.77
C TRP A 157 -4.07 0.33 -9.93
N MET A 158 -3.19 -0.20 -9.07
CA MET A 158 -3.48 -1.32 -8.20
C MET A 158 -4.50 -0.94 -7.12
N ASP A 159 -4.48 0.31 -6.64
CA ASP A 159 -5.46 0.82 -5.66
C ASP A 159 -6.84 0.97 -6.29
N PHE A 160 -6.89 1.50 -7.51
CA PHE A 160 -8.13 1.57 -8.28
C PHE A 160 -8.70 0.19 -8.55
N LEU A 161 -7.87 -0.77 -8.96
CA LEU A 161 -8.29 -2.15 -9.17
C LEU A 161 -8.83 -2.77 -7.88
N TRP A 162 -8.06 -2.69 -6.80
CA TRP A 162 -8.38 -3.33 -5.53
C TRP A 162 -9.64 -2.76 -4.89
N LEU A 163 -9.71 -1.45 -4.69
CA LEU A 163 -10.85 -0.83 -4.01
C LEU A 163 -12.13 -0.96 -4.83
N SER A 164 -12.05 -0.90 -6.17
CA SER A 164 -13.19 -1.17 -7.05
C SER A 164 -13.65 -2.62 -6.97
N LEU A 165 -12.72 -3.58 -6.98
CA LEU A 165 -13.02 -5.00 -6.89
C LEU A 165 -13.67 -5.35 -5.55
N VAL A 166 -13.11 -4.85 -4.45
CA VAL A 166 -13.63 -5.04 -3.10
C VAL A 166 -15.04 -4.44 -2.97
N ALA A 167 -15.25 -3.23 -3.46
CA ALA A 167 -16.56 -2.58 -3.43
C ALA A 167 -17.60 -3.31 -4.30
N TRP A 168 -17.18 -3.84 -5.46
CA TRP A 168 -18.04 -4.64 -6.33
C TRP A 168 -18.45 -5.97 -5.67
N LEU A 169 -17.48 -6.72 -5.15
CA LEU A 169 -17.75 -8.00 -4.48
C LEU A 169 -18.60 -7.83 -3.20
N ALA A 170 -18.46 -6.70 -2.50
CA ALA A 170 -19.33 -6.36 -1.37
C ALA A 170 -20.78 -6.13 -1.82
N LYS A 171 -20.98 -5.43 -2.95
CA LYS A 171 -22.31 -5.22 -3.55
C LYS A 171 -22.96 -6.53 -3.98
N GLU A 172 -22.21 -7.45 -4.59
CA GLU A 172 -22.71 -8.76 -5.03
C GLU A 172 -22.96 -9.73 -3.85
N GLY A 173 -22.58 -9.36 -2.62
CA GLY A 173 -22.70 -10.22 -1.43
C GLY A 173 -21.70 -11.38 -1.37
N SER A 174 -20.72 -11.40 -2.29
CA SER A 174 -19.71 -12.45 -2.46
C SER A 174 -18.58 -12.37 -1.42
N LEU A 175 -18.27 -11.18 -0.90
CA LEU A 175 -17.24 -11.00 0.14
C LEU A 175 -17.69 -11.39 1.57
N ARG A 176 -18.75 -12.18 1.69
CA ARG A 176 -19.18 -12.78 2.98
C ARG A 176 -18.29 -13.95 3.46
N ALA A 177 -17.18 -14.25 2.78
CA ALA A 177 -16.27 -15.33 3.15
C ALA A 177 -15.06 -14.81 3.96
N PRO A 178 -15.11 -14.76 5.31
CA PRO A 178 -13.96 -14.40 6.15
C PRO A 178 -12.74 -15.30 5.93
N THR A 179 -12.89 -16.45 5.27
CA THR A 179 -11.82 -17.39 4.96
C THR A 179 -10.97 -16.97 3.75
N ALA A 180 -11.56 -16.42 2.69
CA ALA A 180 -10.81 -15.99 1.50
C ALA A 180 -9.91 -14.77 1.78
N ALA A 181 -10.42 -13.80 2.54
CA ALA A 181 -9.65 -12.64 2.98
C ALA A 181 -8.45 -13.04 3.87
N ARG A 182 -8.61 -14.07 4.71
CA ARG A 182 -7.51 -14.61 5.55
C ARG A 182 -6.41 -15.26 4.71
N TYR A 183 -6.76 -16.04 3.69
CA TYR A 183 -5.76 -16.66 2.81
C TYR A 183 -5.02 -15.63 1.96
N LEU A 184 -5.74 -14.64 1.42
CA LEU A 184 -5.10 -13.55 0.69
C LEU A 184 -4.13 -12.79 1.59
N GLN A 185 -4.56 -12.44 2.82
CA GLN A 185 -3.73 -11.70 3.75
C GLN A 185 -2.46 -12.47 4.15
N PHE A 186 -2.58 -13.80 4.31
CA PHE A 186 -1.41 -14.65 4.55
C PHE A 186 -0.45 -14.67 3.36
N ALA A 187 -0.96 -14.77 2.13
CA ALA A 187 -0.12 -14.74 0.92
C ALA A 187 0.62 -13.40 0.77
N LEU A 188 -0.05 -12.27 1.01
CA LEU A 188 0.58 -10.94 0.98
C LEU A 188 1.64 -10.78 2.06
N ALA A 189 1.41 -11.34 3.25
CA ALA A 189 2.41 -11.35 4.32
C ALA A 189 3.69 -12.10 3.93
N LEU A 190 3.59 -13.19 3.16
CA LEU A 190 4.79 -13.88 2.65
C LEU A 190 5.59 -13.01 1.67
N VAL A 191 4.92 -12.23 0.83
CA VAL A 191 5.58 -11.27 -0.08
C VAL A 191 6.30 -10.18 0.72
N LEU A 192 5.68 -9.66 1.78
CA LEU A 192 6.30 -8.69 2.69
C LEU A 192 7.52 -9.28 3.40
N VAL A 193 7.46 -10.56 3.81
CA VAL A 193 8.61 -11.26 4.41
C VAL A 193 9.76 -11.36 3.40
N TYR A 194 9.48 -11.76 2.16
CA TYR A 194 10.49 -11.87 1.12
C TYR A 194 11.21 -10.52 0.89
N TYR A 195 10.47 -9.45 0.61
CA TYR A 195 11.07 -8.13 0.39
C TYR A 195 11.71 -7.56 1.65
N GLY A 196 11.14 -7.83 2.84
CA GLY A 196 11.72 -7.45 4.12
C GLY A 196 13.11 -8.06 4.32
N VAL A 197 13.29 -9.34 4.00
CA VAL A 197 14.60 -10.02 4.04
C VAL A 197 15.56 -9.47 2.99
N CYS A 198 15.09 -9.23 1.76
CA CYS A 198 15.91 -8.62 0.70
C CYS A 198 16.46 -7.26 1.13
N PHE A 199 15.60 -6.39 1.67
CA PHE A 199 15.97 -5.05 2.11
C PHE A 199 16.95 -5.10 3.29
N LEU A 200 16.74 -6.01 4.25
CA LEU A 200 17.70 -6.20 5.34
C LEU A 200 19.06 -6.65 4.84
N ARG A 201 19.11 -7.57 3.87
CA ARG A 201 20.37 -8.02 3.28
C ARG A 201 21.12 -6.86 2.63
N GLU A 202 20.42 -6.06 1.81
CA GLU A 202 20.97 -4.88 1.15
C GLU A 202 21.48 -3.83 2.14
N GLY A 203 20.79 -3.65 3.28
CA GLY A 203 21.25 -2.71 4.31
C GLY A 203 22.49 -3.20 5.07
N LEU A 204 22.70 -4.50 5.19
CA LEU A 204 23.77 -5.11 6.00
C LEU A 204 25.05 -5.45 5.21
N THR A 205 25.00 -5.51 3.88
CA THR A 205 26.14 -5.80 3.00
C THR A 205 26.60 -4.57 2.25
#